data_AF-A0A3P8JV48-F1
#
_entry.id   AF-A0A3P8JV48-F1
#
_cell.length_a   1.000
_cell.length_b   1.000
_cell.length_c   1.000
_cell.angle_alpha   90.00
_cell.angle_beta   90.00
_cell.angle_gamma   90.00
#
_symmetry.space_group_name_H-M   'P 1'
#
loop_
_entity.id
_entity.type
_entity.pdbx_description
1 polymer ?
#
loop_
_entity_poly.entity_id
_entity_poly.type
_entity_poly.pdbx_seq_one_letter_code
_entity_poly.pdbx_strand_id
1 'polypeptide(L)'
;MAVSAIFEGLENVPINLSTKICSFGKEQVEKIEEGTPRPENGRYVYRFLHSPMCDYMRRFIQLFVKLPNRDTMNSVLENFTILHIVTNKTTDELLLCIAYVLEVAQEGHGAQHHIYRLTR
;
A
#
# COMPACT_ATOMS: atom_id res chain seq x y z
N MET A 1 0.58 -2.20 14.83
CA MET A 1 0.33 -2.56 13.42
C MET A 1 1.23 -1.70 12.55
N ALA A 2 2.00 -2.32 11.65
CA ALA A 2 2.99 -1.64 10.82
C ALA A 2 3.01 -2.26 9.43
N VAL A 3 3.50 -1.51 8.45
CA VAL A 3 3.65 -1.93 7.05
C VAL A 3 5.13 -1.97 6.72
N SER A 4 5.55 -3.00 5.99
CA SER A 4 6.89 -3.03 5.40
C SER A 4 6.77 -3.15 3.89
N ALA A 5 7.53 -2.35 3.16
CA ALA A 5 7.61 -2.38 1.71
C ALA A 5 9.09 -2.40 1.29
N ILE A 6 9.40 -3.27 0.33
CA ILE A 6 10.74 -3.41 -0.23
C ILE A 6 10.61 -3.30 -1.73
N PHE A 7 11.45 -2.45 -2.33
CA PHE A 7 11.52 -2.28 -3.78
C PHE A 7 12.94 -2.52 -4.24
N GLU A 8 13.10 -2.90 -5.50
CA GLU A 8 14.39 -3.00 -6.16
C GLU A 8 14.34 -2.35 -7.55
N GLY A 9 15.45 -1.74 -7.95
CA GLY A 9 15.61 -1.10 -9.25
C GLY A 9 17.02 -1.26 -9.80
N LEU A 10 17.20 -0.90 -11.07
CA LEU A 10 18.49 -0.96 -11.77
C LEU A 10 19.31 0.32 -11.62
N GLU A 11 18.67 1.42 -11.24
CA GLU A 11 19.29 2.74 -11.18
C GLU A 11 19.42 3.25 -9.73
N ASN A 12 20.48 4.02 -9.49
CA ASN A 12 20.77 4.65 -8.21
C ASN A 12 19.98 5.96 -8.06
N VAL A 13 18.69 5.84 -7.82
CA VAL A 13 17.78 7.00 -7.82
C VAL A 13 17.08 7.11 -6.46
N PRO A 14 17.05 8.27 -5.80
CA PRO A 14 16.21 8.43 -4.61
C PRO A 14 14.73 8.38 -5.01
N ILE A 15 13.90 7.72 -4.20
CA ILE A 15 12.46 7.57 -4.47
C ILE A 15 11.61 8.20 -3.38
N ASN A 16 10.39 8.60 -3.73
CA ASN A 16 9.32 8.86 -2.78
C ASN A 16 8.29 7.73 -2.85
N LEU A 17 7.96 7.12 -1.72
CA LEU A 17 6.82 6.21 -1.58
C LEU A 17 5.65 7.00 -0.99
N SER A 18 4.64 7.26 -1.82
CA SER A 18 3.34 7.74 -1.37
C SER A 18 2.40 6.55 -1.12
N THR A 19 1.85 6.48 0.08
CA THR A 19 0.77 5.56 0.47
C THR A 19 -0.50 6.37 0.68
N LYS A 20 -1.42 6.32 -0.27
CA LYS A 20 -2.72 7.01 -0.19
C LYS A 20 -3.80 6.03 0.22
N ILE A 21 -4.64 6.45 1.15
CA ILE A 21 -5.84 5.72 1.57
C ILE A 21 -7.04 6.47 1.02
N CYS A 22 -7.86 5.75 0.27
CA CYS A 22 -9.00 6.31 -0.45
C CYS A 22 -10.29 5.66 0.02
N SER A 23 -11.32 6.49 0.25
CA SER A 23 -12.68 6.06 0.54
C SER A 23 -13.65 6.73 -0.41
N PHE A 24 -14.55 5.96 -1.03
CA PHE A 24 -15.50 6.45 -2.06
C PHE A 24 -14.79 7.24 -3.18
N GLY A 25 -13.62 6.75 -3.61
CA GLY A 25 -12.79 7.39 -4.62
C GLY A 25 -12.09 8.69 -4.18
N LYS A 26 -12.23 9.10 -2.92
CA LYS A 26 -11.61 10.32 -2.37
C LYS A 26 -10.45 9.97 -1.45
N GLU A 27 -9.32 10.64 -1.62
CA GLU A 27 -8.21 10.57 -0.68
C GLU A 27 -8.65 11.04 0.72
N GLN A 28 -8.33 10.22 1.72
CA GLN A 28 -8.57 10.53 3.13
C GLN A 28 -7.27 10.89 3.84
N VAL A 29 -6.20 10.15 3.52
CA VAL A 29 -4.87 10.32 4.08
C VAL A 29 -3.84 9.96 3.03
N GLU A 30 -2.75 10.72 2.99
CA GLU A 30 -1.53 10.38 2.27
C GLU A 30 -0.37 10.35 3.26
N LYS A 31 0.48 9.33 3.13
CA LYS A 31 1.75 9.24 3.83
C LYS A 31 2.87 9.16 2.81
N ILE A 32 3.82 10.08 2.88
CA ILE A 32 4.98 10.12 1.99
C ILE A 32 6.21 9.72 2.79
N GLU A 33 6.98 8.78 2.27
CA GLU A 33 8.23 8.30 2.85
C GLU A 33 9.34 8.39 1.81
N GLU A 34 10.48 8.98 2.16
CA GLU A 34 11.63 9.07 1.27
C GLU A 34 12.49 7.80 1.38
N GLY A 35 12.82 7.21 0.23
CA GLY A 35 13.65 6.01 0.11
C GLY A 35 15.00 6.35 -0.51
N THR A 36 16.08 6.06 0.22
CA THR A 36 17.45 6.07 -0.34
C THR A 36 17.84 4.64 -0.71
N PRO A 37 18.36 4.39 -1.92
CA PRO A 37 18.75 3.05 -2.34
C PRO A 37 19.99 2.54 -1.61
N ARG A 38 20.07 1.22 -1.45
CA ARG A 38 21.29 0.51 -1.05
C ARG A 38 21.72 -0.45 -2.16
N PRO A 39 22.98 -0.40 -2.63
CA PRO A 39 23.47 -1.34 -3.63
C PRO A 39 23.60 -2.75 -3.02
N GLU A 40 22.90 -3.73 -3.59
CA GLU A 40 22.91 -5.13 -3.19
C GLU A 40 22.87 -6.02 -4.45
N ASN A 41 23.87 -6.88 -4.66
CA ASN A 41 23.92 -7.84 -5.78
C ASN A 41 23.66 -7.24 -7.17
N GLY A 42 24.20 -6.05 -7.44
CA GLY A 42 24.02 -5.35 -8.73
C GLY A 42 22.66 -4.68 -8.91
N ARG A 43 21.84 -4.60 -7.86
CA ARG A 43 20.58 -3.85 -7.81
C ARG A 43 20.63 -2.78 -6.74
N TYR A 44 19.71 -1.82 -6.83
CA TYR A 44 19.48 -0.80 -5.81
C TYR A 44 18.20 -1.13 -5.06
N VAL A 45 18.32 -1.42 -3.76
CA VAL A 45 17.23 -1.90 -2.90
C VAL A 45 16.78 -0.80 -1.95
N TYR A 46 15.46 -0.62 -1.85
CA TYR A 46 14.81 0.35 -0.98
C TYR A 46 14.01 -0.40 0.08
N ARG A 47 14.19 -0.05 1.36
CA ARG A 47 13.56 -0.78 2.47
C ARG A 47 12.83 0.19 3.39
N PHE A 48 11.50 0.17 3.32
CA PHE A 48 10.60 0.86 4.24
C PHE A 48 10.12 -0.18 5.25
N LEU A 49 10.80 -0.33 6.39
CA LEU A 49 10.53 -1.42 7.33
C LEU A 49 9.81 -0.92 8.57
N HIS A 50 8.88 -1.74 9.06
CA HIS A 50 8.12 -1.50 10.30
C HIS A 50 7.49 -0.11 10.37
N SER A 51 7.10 0.43 9.22
CA SER A 51 6.57 1.77 9.13
C SER A 51 5.18 1.81 9.79
N PRO A 52 4.95 2.68 10.79
CA PRO A 52 3.72 2.65 11.56
C PRO A 52 2.53 3.02 10.68
N MET A 53 1.42 2.30 10.86
CA MET A 53 0.14 2.68 10.27
C MET A 53 -0.34 3.99 10.90
N CYS A 54 -0.88 4.88 10.08
CA CYS A 54 -1.48 6.14 10.54
C CYS A 54 -2.67 5.88 11.48
N ASP A 55 -3.04 6.88 12.28
CA ASP A 55 -4.17 6.76 13.22
C ASP A 55 -5.47 6.40 12.50
N TYR A 56 -5.68 6.92 11.30
CA TYR A 56 -6.83 6.58 10.46
C TYR A 56 -6.92 5.08 10.20
N MET A 57 -5.83 4.45 9.73
CA MET A 57 -5.80 3.00 9.47
C MET A 57 -5.95 2.19 10.75
N ARG A 58 -5.27 2.60 11.82
CA ARG A 58 -5.38 1.91 13.11
C ARG A 58 -6.83 1.94 13.61
N ARG A 59 -7.51 3.08 13.49
CA ARG A 59 -8.91 3.25 13.86
C ARG A 59 -9.85 2.48 12.94
N PHE A 60 -9.61 2.51 11.63
CA PHE A 60 -10.36 1.74 10.65
C PHE A 60 -10.35 0.26 11.02
N ILE A 61 -9.17 -0.35 11.21
CA ILE A 61 -9.05 -1.77 11.57
C ILE A 61 -9.76 -2.07 12.89
N GLN A 62 -9.60 -1.23 13.91
CA GLN A 62 -10.26 -1.41 15.22
C GLN A 62 -11.80 -1.45 15.14
N LEU A 63 -12.39 -0.67 14.22
CA LEU A 63 -13.83 -0.66 13.99
C LEU A 63 -14.24 -1.80 13.06
N PHE A 64 -13.44 -2.05 12.03
CA PHE A 64 -13.69 -3.03 10.98
C PHE A 64 -13.79 -4.46 11.54
N VAL A 65 -12.89 -4.86 12.45
CA VAL A 65 -12.90 -6.20 13.06
C VAL A 65 -14.09 -6.45 13.99
N LYS A 66 -14.87 -5.41 14.33
CA LYS A 66 -16.07 -5.53 15.17
C LYS A 66 -17.34 -5.65 14.35
N LEU A 67 -17.25 -5.58 13.02
CA LEU A 67 -18.40 -5.73 12.14
C LEU A 67 -19.00 -7.14 12.28
N PRO A 68 -20.31 -7.28 12.15
CA PRO A 68 -21.03 -8.47 12.60
C PRO A 68 -20.80 -9.70 11.72
N ASN A 69 -20.46 -9.51 10.43
CA ASN A 69 -20.28 -10.59 9.48
C ASN A 69 -19.41 -10.15 8.28
N ARG A 70 -18.93 -11.15 7.54
CA ARG A 70 -18.07 -10.98 6.37
C ARG A 70 -18.69 -10.12 5.27
N ASP A 71 -20.00 -10.26 5.03
CA ASP A 71 -20.68 -9.51 3.98
C ASP A 71 -20.68 -8.01 4.29
N THR A 72 -20.97 -7.64 5.55
CA THR A 72 -20.88 -6.24 6.01
C THR A 72 -19.45 -5.70 5.91
N MET A 73 -18.46 -6.52 6.25
CA MET A 73 -17.05 -6.15 6.10
C MET A 73 -16.69 -5.90 4.62
N ASN A 74 -17.12 -6.78 3.72
CA ASN A 74 -16.86 -6.64 2.29
C ASN A 74 -17.56 -5.43 1.69
N SER A 75 -18.81 -5.12 2.06
CA SER A 75 -19.48 -3.89 1.60
C SER A 75 -18.75 -2.61 2.04
N VAL A 76 -18.09 -2.62 3.19
CA VAL A 76 -17.21 -1.50 3.59
C VAL A 76 -15.95 -1.46 2.72
N LEU A 77 -15.35 -2.61 2.41
CA LEU A 77 -14.14 -2.69 1.59
C LEU A 77 -14.35 -2.33 0.12
N GLU A 78 -15.56 -2.51 -0.44
CA GLU A 78 -15.90 -2.14 -1.83
C GLU A 78 -15.53 -0.70 -2.17
N ASN A 79 -15.65 0.21 -1.21
CA ASN A 79 -15.36 1.63 -1.38
C ASN A 79 -14.04 2.04 -0.71
N PHE A 80 -13.23 1.08 -0.26
CA PHE A 80 -11.97 1.33 0.41
C PHE A 80 -10.82 0.81 -0.45
N THR A 81 -9.91 1.71 -0.83
CA THR A 81 -8.75 1.36 -1.64
C THR A 81 -7.49 1.98 -1.08
N ILE A 82 -6.35 1.37 -1.38
CA ILE A 82 -5.03 1.91 -1.05
C ILE A 82 -4.28 2.07 -2.37
N LEU A 83 -3.53 3.16 -2.52
CA LEU A 83 -2.62 3.37 -3.63
C LEU A 83 -1.20 3.49 -3.09
N HIS A 84 -0.28 2.66 -3.59
CA HIS A 84 1.14 2.93 -3.49
C HIS A 84 1.61 3.57 -4.78
N ILE A 85 2.19 4.75 -4.67
CA ILE A 85 2.75 5.51 -5.79
C ILE A 85 4.22 5.73 -5.48
N VAL A 86 5.09 5.16 -6.31
CA VAL A 86 6.53 5.32 -6.21
C VAL A 86 6.98 6.26 -7.31
N THR A 87 7.59 7.38 -6.91
CA THR A 87 8.13 8.36 -7.87
C THR A 87 9.62 8.55 -7.67
N ASN A 88 10.32 8.92 -8.74
CA ASN A 88 11.67 9.44 -8.68
C ASN A 88 11.63 10.78 -7.93
N LYS A 89 12.35 10.88 -6.81
CA LYS A 89 12.33 12.07 -5.95
C LYS A 89 12.88 13.33 -6.65
N THR A 90 13.72 13.16 -7.66
CA THR A 90 14.38 14.27 -8.36
C THR A 90 13.60 14.74 -9.58
N THR A 91 12.96 13.83 -10.31
CA THR A 91 12.29 14.13 -11.59
C THR A 91 10.77 14.07 -11.53
N ASP A 92 10.19 13.64 -10.41
CA ASP A 92 8.77 13.33 -10.24
C ASP A 92 8.22 12.27 -11.20
N GLU A 93 9.11 11.54 -11.89
CA GLU A 93 8.74 10.44 -12.77
C GLU A 93 8.03 9.33 -12.00
N LEU A 94 6.90 8.85 -12.52
CA LEU A 94 6.20 7.71 -11.97
C LEU A 94 6.93 6.41 -12.29
N LEU A 95 7.49 5.75 -11.27
CA LEU A 95 8.24 4.50 -11.41
C LEU A 95 7.32 3.28 -11.26
N LEU A 96 6.40 3.32 -10.30
CA LEU A 96 5.47 2.23 -10.02
C LEU A 96 4.19 2.77 -9.39
N CYS A 97 3.04 2.25 -9.80
CA CYS A 97 1.76 2.50 -9.15
C CYS A 97 1.07 1.16 -8.89
N ILE A 98 0.64 0.92 -7.64
CA ILE A 98 -0.09 -0.27 -7.24
C ILE A 98 -1.39 0.17 -6.59
N ALA A 99 -2.51 -0.27 -7.14
CA ALA A 99 -3.83 -0.13 -6.53
C ALA A 99 -4.21 -1.41 -5.80
N TYR A 100 -4.58 -1.28 -4.52
CA TYR A 100 -5.06 -2.37 -3.69
C TYR A 100 -6.58 -2.25 -3.53
N VAL A 101 -7.27 -3.30 -3.97
CA VAL A 101 -8.66 -3.61 -3.64
C VAL A 101 -8.65 -4.79 -2.67
N LEU A 102 -9.58 -4.80 -1.72
CA LEU A 102 -9.53 -5.71 -0.58
C LEU A 102 -10.82 -6.51 -0.45
N GLU A 103 -10.70 -7.74 0.02
CA GLU A 103 -11.81 -8.59 0.46
C GLU A 103 -11.39 -9.34 1.72
N VAL A 104 -12.34 -9.65 2.60
CA VAL A 104 -12.09 -10.52 3.75
C VAL A 104 -12.01 -11.98 3.32
N ALA A 105 -10.90 -12.64 3.68
CA ALA A 105 -10.68 -14.05 3.42
C ALA A 105 -11.81 -14.92 4.00
N GLN A 106 -12.08 -16.06 3.35
CA GLN A 106 -13.03 -17.04 3.87
C GLN A 106 -12.53 -17.62 5.20
N GLU A 107 -13.46 -18.02 6.06
CA GLU A 107 -13.10 -18.69 7.32
C GLU A 107 -12.23 -19.93 7.06
N GLY A 108 -11.25 -20.14 7.94
CA GLY A 108 -10.27 -21.21 7.79
C GLY A 108 -9.17 -20.97 6.76
N HIS A 109 -9.21 -19.86 6.01
CA HIS A 109 -8.20 -19.51 5.01
C HIS A 109 -7.33 -18.33 5.46
N GLY A 110 -6.04 -18.37 5.09
CA GLY A 110 -5.12 -17.25 5.29
C GLY A 110 -5.32 -16.13 4.25
N ALA A 111 -4.55 -15.04 4.40
CA ALA A 111 -4.54 -13.97 3.42
C ALA A 111 -4.06 -14.46 2.04
N GLN A 112 -4.75 -14.03 0.99
CA GLN A 112 -4.45 -14.35 -0.41
C GLN A 112 -4.44 -13.05 -1.22
N HIS A 113 -3.80 -13.08 -2.39
CA HIS A 113 -3.78 -11.94 -3.30
C HIS A 113 -3.68 -12.40 -4.75
N HIS A 114 -4.16 -11.55 -5.65
CA HIS A 114 -4.01 -11.70 -7.09
C HIS A 114 -3.42 -10.41 -7.65
N ILE A 115 -2.50 -10.51 -8.61
CA ILE A 115 -1.82 -9.37 -9.21
C ILE A 115 -2.27 -9.26 -10.66
N TYR A 116 -2.78 -8.09 -11.01
CA TYR A 116 -3.23 -7.77 -12.37
C TYR A 116 -2.44 -6.58 -12.89
N ARG A 117 -2.07 -6.65 -14.17
CA ARG A 117 -1.54 -5.49 -14.88
C ARG A 117 -2.72 -4.64 -15.36
N LEU A 118 -2.80 -3.39 -14.90
CA LEU A 118 -3.76 -2.46 -15.47
C LEU A 118 -3.39 -2.16 -16.92
N THR A 119 -4.37 -2.30 -17.80
CA THR A 119 -4.30 -1.88 -19.20
C THR A 119 -5.38 -0.84 -19.45
N ARG A 120 -5.15 0.06 -20.40
CA ARG A 120 -6.16 1.02 -20.86
C ARG A 120 -7.07 0.39 -21.90
#